data_AF-A0A7C3B4U2-F1
#
_entry.id   AF-A0A7C3B4U2-F1
#
_cell.length_a   1.000
_cell.length_b   1.000
_cell.length_c   1.000
_cell.angle_alpha   90.00
_cell.angle_beta   90.00
_cell.angle_gamma   90.00
#
_symmetry.space_group_name_H-M   'P 1'
#
loop_
_entity.id
_entity.type
_entity.pdbx_description
1 polymer ?
#
loop_
_entity_poly.entity_id
_entity_poly.type
_entity_poly.pdbx_seq_one_letter_code
_entity_poly.pdbx_strand_id
1 'polypeptide(L)' 'MAERYKIERKFGEAKGQHGLGRCRYRGLERYIIQAVLTAMALDLKRMVKLLYGVGFRNPLPVMT' A
#
# COMPACT_ATOMS: atom_id res chain seq x y z
N MET A 1 17.98 8.31 -9.84
CA MET A 1 17.94 6.82 -9.83
C MET A 1 17.91 6.22 -8.42
N ALA A 2 18.64 6.77 -7.45
CA ALA A 2 18.80 6.19 -6.10
C ALA A 2 17.53 5.99 -5.26
N GLU A 3 16.40 6.63 -5.55
CA GLU A 3 15.16 6.49 -4.75
C GLU A 3 14.11 5.53 -5.34
N ARG A 4 14.33 4.98 -6.55
CA ARG A 4 13.36 4.10 -7.21
C ARG A 4 13.01 2.86 -6.38
N TYR A 5 13.95 2.38 -5.56
CA TYR A 5 13.70 1.27 -4.64
C TYR A 5 12.52 1.52 -3.68
N LYS A 6 12.26 2.79 -3.30
CA LYS A 6 11.13 3.15 -2.43
C LYS A 6 9.80 2.88 -3.13
N ILE A 7 9.73 3.22 -4.42
CA ILE A 7 8.55 3.00 -5.26
C ILE A 7 8.36 1.50 -5.51
N GLU A 8 9.40 0.79 -5.90
CA GLU A 8 9.35 -0.65 -6.16
C GLU A 8 8.92 -1.45 -4.93
N ARG A 9 9.41 -1.08 -3.74
CA ARG A 9 8.99 -1.69 -2.47
C ARG A 9 7.48 -1.51 -2.23
N LYS A 10 6.95 -0.31 -2.48
CA LYS A 10 5.52 -0.01 -2.32
C LYS A 10 4.66 -0.72 -3.38
N PHE A 11 5.13 -0.78 -4.62
CA PHE A 11 4.47 -1.58 -5.66
C PHE A 11 4.50 -3.09 -5.36
N GLY A 12 5.57 -3.60 -4.74
CA GLY A 12 5.66 -4.96 -4.25
C GLY A 12 4.62 -5.26 -3.17
N GLU A 13 4.46 -4.36 -2.20
CA GLU A 13 3.41 -4.42 -1.18
C GLU A 13 2.01 -4.42 -1.82
N ALA A 14 1.76 -3.51 -2.76
CA ALA A 14 0.48 -3.42 -3.46
C ALA A 14 0.13 -4.71 -4.21
N LYS A 15 1.09 -5.30 -4.93
CA LYS A 15 0.87 -6.54 -5.70
C LYS A 15 0.70 -7.76 -4.80
N GLY A 16 1.54 -7.90 -3.77
CA GLY A 16 1.55 -9.08 -2.91
C GLY A 16 0.47 -9.10 -1.83
N GLN A 17 0.13 -7.95 -1.24
CA GLN A 17 -0.77 -7.87 -0.08
C GLN A 17 -2.13 -7.24 -0.40
N HIS A 18 -2.22 -6.45 -1.46
CA HIS A 18 -3.43 -5.70 -1.81
C HIS A 18 -4.05 -6.14 -3.15
N GLY A 19 -3.59 -7.27 -3.70
CA GLY A 19 -4.21 -7.87 -4.89
C GLY A 19 -3.96 -7.10 -6.19
N LEU A 20 -3.09 -6.09 -6.21
CA LEU A 20 -2.73 -5.35 -7.44
C LEU A 20 -1.98 -6.24 -8.46
N GLY A 21 -1.53 -7.43 -8.06
CA GLY A 21 -0.96 -8.42 -8.98
C GLY A 21 -2.00 -9.14 -9.83
N ARG A 22 -3.30 -8.95 -9.55
CA ARG A 22 -4.41 -9.56 -10.29
C ARG A 22 -5.37 -8.48 -10.74
N CYS A 23 -5.84 -8.58 -11.98
CA CYS A 23 -6.92 -7.73 -12.47
C CYS A 23 -8.26 -8.34 -12.03
N ARG A 24 -8.71 -8.00 -10.81
CA ARG A 24 -10.01 -8.47 -10.27
C ARG A 24 -11.14 -7.75 -10.98
N TYR A 25 -11.01 -6.44 -11.15
CA TYR A 25 -11.96 -5.63 -11.90
C TYR A 25 -11.53 -5.55 -13.37
N ARG A 26 -12.10 -6.43 -14.20
CA ARG A 26 -11.77 -6.55 -15.63
C ARG A 26 -12.11 -5.27 -16.41
N GLY A 27 -11.24 -4.92 -17.36
CA GLY A 27 -11.32 -3.69 -18.15
C GLY A 27 -10.48 -2.55 -17.54
N LEU A 28 -9.89 -1.71 -18.39
CA LEU A 28 -8.94 -0.68 -17.98
C LEU A 28 -9.52 0.28 -16.94
N GLU A 29 -10.73 0.79 -17.19
CA GLU A 29 -11.41 1.73 -16.29
C GLU A 29 -11.65 1.14 -14.90
N ARG A 30 -12.13 -0.11 -14.85
CA ARG A 30 -12.41 -0.76 -13.57
C ARG A 30 -11.12 -1.16 -12.85
N TYR A 31 -10.07 -1.48 -13.58
CA TYR A 31 -8.76 -1.72 -13.01
C TYR A 31 -8.13 -0.43 -12.44
N ILE A 32 -8.38 0.73 -13.05
CA ILE A 32 -7.99 2.03 -12.48
C ILE A 32 -8.64 2.20 -11.11
N ILE A 33 -9.94 1.91 -10.98
CA ILE A 33 -10.63 1.95 -9.68
C ILE A 33 -9.91 1.03 -8.67
N GLN A 34 -9.55 -0.20 -9.06
CA GLN A 34 -8.78 -1.12 -8.22
C GLN A 34 -7.45 -0.51 -7.74
N ALA A 35 -6.72 0.12 -8.66
CA ALA A 35 -5.40 0.70 -8.40
C ALA A 35 -5.51 1.89 -7.45
N VAL A 36 -6.48 2.78 -7.68
CA VAL A 36 -6.71 3.96 -6.83
C VAL A 36 -7.13 3.54 -5.43
N LEU A 37 -8.08 2.60 -5.28
CA LEU A 37 -8.49 2.09 -3.96
C LEU A 37 -7.32 1.42 -3.21
N THR A 38 -6.47 0.69 -3.94
CA THR A 38 -5.26 0.09 -3.36
C THR A 38 -4.29 1.15 -2.86
N ALA A 39 -4.06 2.22 -3.64
CA ALA A 39 -3.21 3.33 -3.24
C ALA A 39 -3.75 4.05 -2.00
N MET A 40 -5.05 4.38 -1.97
CA MET A 40 -5.71 4.98 -0.81
C MET A 40 -5.52 4.13 0.45
N ALA A 41 -5.70 2.81 0.36
CA ALA A 41 -5.51 1.92 1.50
C ALA A 41 -4.05 1.92 2.02
N LEU A 42 -3.06 1.98 1.13
CA LEU A 42 -1.65 2.07 1.50
C LEU A 42 -1.29 3.39 2.18
N ASP A 43 -1.88 4.50 1.70
CA ASP A 43 -1.68 5.82 2.28
C ASP A 43 -2.30 5.92 3.68
N LEU A 44 -3.52 5.39 3.86
CA LEU A 44 -4.15 5.29 5.18
C LEU A 44 -3.30 4.47 6.16
N LYS A 45 -2.75 3.33 5.71
CA LYS A 45 -1.83 2.53 6.53
C LYS A 45 -0.59 3.32 6.94
N ARG A 46 -0.07 4.14 6.02
CA ARG A 46 1.09 5.02 6.28
C ARG A 46 0.73 6.12 7.28
N MET A 47 -0.44 6.75 7.17
CA MET A 47 -0.90 7.77 8.12
C MET A 47 -0.96 7.22 9.54
N VAL A 48 -1.55 6.03 9.73
CA VAL A 48 -1.61 5.39 11.05
C VAL A 48 -0.20 5.16 11.62
N LYS A 49 0.73 4.70 10.79
CA LYS A 49 2.13 4.53 11.23
C LYS A 49 2.80 5.85 11.62
N LEU A 50 2.53 6.93 10.89
CA LEU A 50 3.12 8.24 11.17
C LEU A 50 2.51 8.90 12.43
N LEU A 51 1.21 8.71 12.65
CA LEU A 51 0.49 9.33 13.76
C LEU A 51 0.65 8.56 15.07
N TYR A 52 0.63 7.22 15.01
CA TYR A 52 0.58 6.37 16.21
C TYR A 52 1.82 5.50 16.40
N GLY A 53 2.77 5.50 15.46
CA GLY A 53 3.93 4.61 15.50
C GLY A 53 3.61 3.12 15.31
N VAL A 54 2.32 2.77 15.13
CA VAL A 54 1.84 1.39 15.02
C VAL A 54 1.84 0.93 13.56
N GLY A 55 2.43 -0.24 13.30
CA GLY A 55 2.37 -0.90 12.00
C GLY A 55 1.35 -2.02 11.97
N PHE A 56 0.59 -2.17 10.89
CA PHE A 56 -0.42 -3.25 10.76
C PHE A 56 0.17 -4.67 10.74
N ARG A 57 1.47 -4.83 10.47
CA ARG A 57 2.17 -6.13 10.52
C ARG A 57 2.78 -6.44 11.88
N ASN A 58 3.13 -5.40 12.63
CA ASN A 58 3.70 -5.53 13.97
C ASN A 58 3.09 -4.42 14.82
N PRO A 59 1.97 -4.69 15.50
CA PRO A 59 1.16 -3.66 16.14
C PRO A 59 1.77 -3.12 17.43
N LEU A 60 3.00 -3.53 17.79
CA LEU A 60 3.67 -2.99 18.97
C LEU A 60 3.87 -1.48 18.79
N PRO A 61 3.22 -0.64 19.61
CA PRO A 61 3.45 0.79 19.58
C PRO A 61 4.90 1.06 19.96
N VAL A 62 5.55 1.98 19.24
CA VAL A 62 6.82 2.53 19.70
C VAL A 62 6.48 3.35 20.94
N MET A 63 6.69 2.77 22.11
CA MET A 63 6.54 3.46 23.39
C MET A 63 7.61 4.56 23.44
N THR A 64 7.17 5.80 23.32
CA THR A 64 7.94 7.00 23.71
C THR A 64 7.97 7.13 25.22
#